data_AF-A0A7S2SB74-F1
#
_entry.id   AF-A0A7S2SB74-F1
#
_cell.length_a   1.000
_cell.length_b   1.000
_cell.length_c   1.000
_cell.angle_alpha   90.00
_cell.angle_beta   90.00
_cell.angle_gamma   90.00
#
_symmetry.space_group_name_H-M   'P 1'
#
loop_
_entity.id
_entity.type
_entity.pdbx_description
1 polymer ?
#
loop_
_entity_poly.entity_id
_entity_poly.type
_entity_poly.pdbx_seq_one_letter_code
_entity_poly.pdbx_strand_id
1 'polypeptide(L)'
;QKQWKKYEWNNKIRKAVWRGASTGHTVKFPDGSANFTSLPRTQLVLHGIQRPDIMDTDFHKLVGRFKGQEKSLSHITKLGEKIKFQDFMKYKAIIDIDGYGWSSRFGSLLCTNSVIIKVQPGYVDYYFNTTQPWIHYVPVYSNLTNL
;
A
#
# COMPACT_ATOMS: atom_id res chain seq x y z
N GLN A 1 12.01 -14.92 25.46
CA GLN A 1 12.30 -13.47 25.25
C GLN A 1 10.99 -12.75 24.94
N LYS A 2 10.73 -11.56 25.52
CA LYS A 2 9.44 -10.85 25.32
C LYS A 2 9.28 -10.43 23.85
N GLN A 3 8.15 -10.78 23.25
CA GLN A 3 7.82 -10.66 21.81
C GLN A 3 8.01 -9.25 21.21
N TRP A 4 7.95 -8.20 22.03
CA TRP A 4 8.05 -6.80 21.59
C TRP A 4 9.46 -6.37 21.17
N LYS A 5 10.53 -7.00 21.69
CA LYS A 5 11.92 -6.68 21.31
C LYS A 5 12.18 -6.86 19.80
N LYS A 6 11.42 -7.78 19.17
CA LYS A 6 11.49 -8.05 17.72
C LYS A 6 11.12 -6.83 16.87
N TYR A 7 10.35 -5.88 17.39
CA TYR A 7 9.81 -4.75 16.63
C TYR A 7 10.19 -3.39 17.23
N GLU A 8 11.31 -3.34 17.97
CA GLU A 8 11.92 -2.09 18.41
C GLU A 8 12.32 -1.21 17.22
N TRP A 9 12.14 0.11 17.36
CA TRP A 9 12.32 1.06 16.27
C TRP A 9 13.68 0.98 15.57
N ASN A 10 14.75 0.80 16.35
CA ASN A 10 16.12 0.77 15.84
C ASN A 10 16.43 -0.49 15.03
N ASN A 11 15.67 -1.57 15.24
CA ASN A 11 15.85 -2.85 14.55
C ASN A 11 15.01 -2.96 13.27
N LYS A 12 14.17 -1.95 12.97
CA LYS A 12 13.28 -1.98 11.81
C LYS A 12 14.05 -1.75 10.51
N ILE A 13 13.62 -2.46 9.48
CA ILE A 13 14.04 -2.30 8.09
C ILE A 13 13.74 -0.86 7.67
N ARG A 14 14.76 -0.15 7.20
CA ARG A 14 14.69 1.26 6.77
C ARG A 14 14.03 1.41 5.39
N LYS A 15 12.85 0.83 5.22
CA LYS A 15 12.03 0.93 4.02
C LYS A 15 10.56 1.20 4.37
N ALA A 16 9.84 1.77 3.42
CA ALA A 16 8.38 1.76 3.40
C ALA A 16 7.89 0.46 2.76
N VAL A 17 6.89 -0.20 3.37
CA VAL A 17 6.34 -1.45 2.85
C VAL A 17 4.88 -1.31 2.44
N TRP A 18 4.50 -2.04 1.39
CA TRP A 18 3.11 -2.30 1.04
C TRP A 18 2.94 -3.71 0.45
N ARG A 19 1.87 -4.39 0.85
CA ARG A 19 1.38 -5.59 0.16
C ARG A 19 -0.13 -5.55 0.10
N GLY A 20 -0.69 -5.67 -1.10
CA GLY A 20 -2.13 -5.64 -1.32
C GLY A 20 -2.53 -6.37 -2.59
N ALA A 21 -3.83 -6.37 -2.89
CA ALA A 21 -4.36 -6.87 -4.15
C ALA A 21 -4.64 -5.69 -5.09
N SER A 22 -4.80 -5.97 -6.38
CA SER A 22 -5.12 -5.00 -7.44
C SER A 22 -6.58 -4.49 -7.41
N THR A 23 -7.13 -4.26 -6.21
CA THR A 23 -8.46 -3.66 -6.04
C THR A 23 -8.42 -2.16 -6.23
N GLY A 24 -9.45 -1.58 -6.83
CA GLY A 24 -9.66 -0.14 -6.94
C GLY A 24 -10.20 0.25 -8.29
N HIS A 25 -10.54 1.54 -8.42
CA HIS A 25 -11.14 2.08 -9.63
C HIS A 25 -10.05 2.40 -10.65
N THR A 26 -10.34 2.07 -11.91
CA THR A 26 -9.46 2.30 -13.05
C THR A 26 -10.12 3.28 -14.00
N VAL A 27 -9.31 4.02 -14.74
CA VAL A 27 -9.80 4.75 -15.91
C VAL A 27 -10.24 3.71 -16.94
N LYS A 28 -11.50 3.81 -17.36
CA LYS A 28 -12.07 2.99 -18.43
C LYS A 28 -11.82 3.70 -19.75
N PHE A 29 -11.33 2.95 -20.73
CA PHE A 29 -11.28 3.41 -22.11
C PHE A 29 -12.66 3.27 -22.77
N PRO A 30 -12.91 3.98 -23.89
CA PRO A 30 -14.18 3.90 -24.63
C PRO A 30 -14.56 2.48 -25.08
N ASP A 31 -13.58 1.61 -25.31
CA ASP A 31 -13.76 0.19 -25.68
C ASP A 31 -14.08 -0.73 -24.48
N GLY A 32 -14.21 -0.16 -23.27
CA GLY A 32 -14.49 -0.90 -22.04
C GLY A 32 -13.25 -1.54 -21.40
N SER A 33 -12.09 -1.49 -22.04
CA SER A 33 -10.83 -1.93 -21.45
C SER A 33 -10.42 -0.99 -20.30
N ALA A 34 -9.62 -1.49 -19.37
CA ALA A 34 -9.09 -0.68 -18.27
C ALA A 34 -7.59 -0.64 -18.30
N ASN A 35 -7.05 0.55 -18.06
CA ASN A 35 -5.62 0.72 -17.94
C ASN A 35 -5.14 0.20 -16.58
N PHE A 36 -4.36 -0.87 -16.56
CA PHE A 36 -3.76 -1.39 -15.32
C PHE A 36 -2.93 -0.33 -14.59
N THR A 37 -2.21 0.53 -15.32
CA THR A 37 -1.41 1.60 -14.71
C THR A 37 -2.25 2.76 -14.19
N SER A 38 -3.51 2.91 -14.62
CA SER A 38 -4.40 3.94 -14.05
C SER A 38 -4.86 3.63 -12.62
N LEU A 39 -4.67 2.40 -12.14
CA LEU A 39 -5.00 2.04 -10.77
C LEU A 39 -4.00 2.71 -9.81
N PRO A 40 -4.45 3.46 -8.78
CA PRO A 40 -3.54 4.10 -7.82
C PRO A 40 -2.56 3.13 -7.14
N ARG A 41 -3.00 1.89 -6.88
CA ARG A 41 -2.14 0.84 -6.31
C ARG A 41 -1.08 0.35 -7.28
N THR A 42 -1.34 0.39 -8.59
CA THR A 42 -0.32 0.06 -9.59
C THR A 42 0.74 1.15 -9.60
N GLN A 43 0.35 2.42 -9.57
CA GLN A 43 1.30 3.53 -9.45
C GLN A 43 2.20 3.36 -8.21
N LEU A 44 1.63 3.04 -7.04
CA LEU A 44 2.41 2.76 -5.83
C LEU A 44 3.44 1.63 -6.05
N VAL A 45 3.04 0.52 -6.68
CA VAL A 45 3.95 -0.59 -6.95
C VAL A 45 5.05 -0.18 -7.92
N LEU A 46 4.74 0.63 -8.94
CA LEU A 46 5.72 1.17 -9.88
C LEU A 46 6.74 2.08 -9.18
N HIS A 47 6.33 2.92 -8.23
CA HIS A 47 7.26 3.70 -7.40
C HIS A 47 8.23 2.79 -6.63
N GLY A 48 7.76 1.69 -6.05
CA GLY A 48 8.65 0.77 -5.35
C GLY A 48 9.57 -0.05 -6.26
N ILE A 49 9.14 -0.35 -7.49
CA ILE A 49 10.01 -0.94 -8.52
C ILE A 49 11.13 0.02 -8.91
N GLN A 50 10.84 1.32 -9.02
CA GLN A 50 11.83 2.35 -9.34
C GLN A 50 12.77 2.65 -8.17
N ARG A 51 12.31 2.51 -6.93
CA ARG A 51 13.04 2.85 -5.70
C ARG A 51 13.11 1.69 -4.69
N PRO A 52 13.64 0.53 -5.08
CA PRO A 52 13.68 -0.65 -4.21
C PRO A 52 14.64 -0.49 -3.03
N ASP A 53 15.51 0.52 -3.05
CA ASP A 53 16.40 0.91 -1.96
C ASP A 53 15.62 1.38 -0.71
N ILE A 54 14.49 2.06 -0.93
CA ILE A 54 13.69 2.69 0.13
C ILE A 54 12.27 2.12 0.24
N MET A 55 11.82 1.34 -0.74
CA MET A 55 10.46 0.81 -0.80
C MET A 55 10.44 -0.69 -1.05
N ASP A 56 9.46 -1.34 -0.45
CA ASP A 56 9.14 -2.74 -0.66
C ASP A 56 7.63 -2.85 -0.89
N THR A 57 7.20 -2.65 -2.13
CA THR A 57 5.78 -2.59 -2.50
C THR A 57 5.47 -3.55 -3.63
N ASP A 58 4.60 -4.53 -3.39
CA ASP A 58 4.18 -5.49 -4.42
C ASP A 58 2.70 -5.82 -4.28
N PHE A 59 2.07 -6.20 -5.39
CA PHE A 59 0.83 -6.96 -5.34
C PHE A 59 1.13 -8.38 -4.83
N HIS A 60 0.31 -8.91 -3.93
CA HIS A 60 0.37 -10.34 -3.57
C HIS A 60 -0.55 -11.21 -4.43
N LYS A 61 -1.49 -10.59 -5.15
CA LYS A 61 -2.38 -11.23 -6.12
C LYS A 61 -3.08 -10.18 -6.98
N LEU A 62 -3.46 -10.58 -8.18
CA LEU A 62 -4.36 -9.81 -9.04
C LEU A 62 -5.81 -10.28 -8.83
N VAL A 63 -6.74 -9.33 -8.84
CA VAL A 63 -8.17 -9.56 -8.58
C VAL A 63 -9.06 -8.73 -9.49
N GLY A 64 -10.36 -9.03 -9.47
CA GLY A 64 -11.33 -8.38 -10.35
C GLY A 64 -10.96 -8.65 -11.81
N ARG A 65 -10.96 -7.59 -12.62
CA ARG A 65 -10.63 -7.67 -14.05
C ARG A 65 -9.21 -8.14 -14.35
N PHE A 66 -8.26 -7.98 -13.42
CA PHE A 66 -6.86 -8.35 -13.63
C PHE A 66 -6.52 -9.78 -13.16
N LYS A 67 -7.49 -10.50 -12.60
CA LYS A 67 -7.28 -11.89 -12.16
C LYS A 67 -6.86 -12.77 -13.34
N GLY A 68 -5.78 -13.55 -13.19
CA GLY A 68 -5.31 -14.45 -14.25
C GLY A 68 -4.44 -13.77 -15.31
N GLN A 69 -4.15 -12.47 -15.15
CA GLN A 69 -3.31 -11.69 -16.09
C GLN A 69 -1.85 -11.60 -15.64
N GLU A 70 -1.39 -12.46 -14.74
CA GLU A 70 -0.03 -12.40 -14.17
C GLU A 70 1.04 -12.52 -15.28
N LYS A 71 0.82 -13.40 -16.27
CA LYS A 71 1.74 -13.57 -17.39
C LYS A 71 1.78 -12.34 -18.30
N SER A 72 0.61 -11.79 -18.66
CA SER A 72 0.53 -10.63 -19.55
C SER A 72 1.06 -9.35 -18.89
N LEU A 73 0.88 -9.19 -17.58
CA LEU A 73 1.33 -8.01 -16.82
C LEU A 73 2.74 -8.14 -16.23
N SER A 74 3.44 -9.25 -16.48
CA SER A 74 4.78 -9.53 -15.95
C SER A 74 5.85 -8.49 -16.34
N HIS A 75 5.65 -7.78 -17.45
CA HIS A 75 6.51 -6.68 -17.90
C HIS A 75 6.25 -5.35 -17.16
N ILE A 76 5.15 -5.24 -16.42
CA ILE A 76 4.75 -4.03 -15.68
C ILE A 76 4.95 -4.22 -14.18
N THR A 77 4.57 -5.38 -13.64
CA THR A 77 4.62 -5.68 -12.22
C THR A 77 5.09 -7.10 -11.96
N LYS A 78 5.71 -7.30 -10.80
CA LYS A 78 5.92 -8.62 -10.20
C LYS A 78 4.92 -8.84 -9.06
N LEU A 79 4.67 -10.12 -8.74
CA LEU A 79 3.94 -10.48 -7.53
C LEU A 79 4.93 -10.78 -6.41
N GLY A 80 4.69 -10.19 -5.25
CA GLY A 80 5.42 -10.47 -4.02
C GLY A 80 4.66 -11.45 -3.13
N GLU A 81 5.37 -12.04 -2.17
CA GLU A 81 4.71 -12.91 -1.19
C GLU A 81 3.73 -12.13 -0.30
N LYS A 82 2.69 -12.84 0.16
CA LYS A 82 1.75 -12.28 1.13
C LYS A 82 2.45 -12.11 2.48
N ILE A 83 2.55 -10.87 2.94
CA ILE A 83 3.07 -10.55 4.28
C ILE A 83 1.97 -10.70 5.33
N LYS A 84 2.26 -11.39 6.43
CA LYS A 84 1.37 -11.46 7.60
C LYS A 84 1.32 -10.09 8.28
N PHE A 85 0.17 -9.72 8.83
CA PHE A 85 -0.01 -8.39 9.42
C PHE A 85 1.10 -7.98 10.41
N GLN A 86 1.48 -8.88 11.32
CA GLN A 86 2.54 -8.63 12.31
C GLN A 86 3.91 -8.37 11.69
N ASP A 87 4.20 -8.95 10.52
CA ASP A 87 5.50 -8.79 9.86
C ASP A 87 5.65 -7.43 9.18
N PHE A 88 4.56 -6.70 8.94
CA PHE A 88 4.65 -5.27 8.54
C PHE A 88 5.35 -4.42 9.61
N MET A 89 5.24 -4.80 10.89
CA MET A 89 5.92 -4.10 11.99
C MET A 89 7.46 -4.23 11.94
N LYS A 90 8.01 -5.06 11.05
CA LYS A 90 9.46 -5.10 10.82
C LYS A 90 9.96 -3.88 10.05
N TYR A 91 9.09 -3.14 9.38
CA TYR A 91 9.46 -2.00 8.54
C TYR A 91 9.27 -0.69 9.30
N LYS A 92 10.08 0.32 8.95
CA LYS A 92 9.97 1.66 9.56
C LYS A 92 8.71 2.39 9.14
N ALA A 93 8.30 2.22 7.89
CA ALA A 93 7.09 2.82 7.37
C ALA A 93 6.19 1.78 6.70
N ILE A 94 4.88 1.97 6.80
CA ILE A 94 3.87 1.15 6.14
C ILE A 94 2.96 2.08 5.35
N ILE A 95 2.82 1.80 4.06
CA ILE A 95 1.97 2.60 3.18
C ILE A 95 0.54 2.07 3.27
N ASP A 96 -0.42 2.98 3.30
CA ASP A 96 -1.84 2.68 3.21
C ASP A 96 -2.48 3.43 2.05
N ILE A 97 -3.23 2.68 1.24
CA ILE A 97 -3.87 3.17 0.03
C ILE A 97 -5.20 2.43 -0.17
N ASP A 98 -6.22 3.19 -0.52
CA ASP A 98 -7.59 2.70 -0.65
C ASP A 98 -7.72 1.70 -1.81
N GLY A 99 -8.80 0.92 -1.76
CA GLY A 99 -9.16 -0.06 -2.79
C GLY A 99 -10.39 0.41 -3.54
N TYR A 100 -11.41 -0.47 -3.63
CA TYR A 100 -12.74 -0.05 -4.09
C TYR A 100 -13.50 0.82 -3.08
N GLY A 101 -13.02 0.84 -1.83
CA GLY A 101 -13.49 1.66 -0.72
C GLY A 101 -12.31 1.96 0.21
N TRP A 102 -12.59 2.44 1.41
CA TRP A 102 -11.55 2.73 2.40
C TRP A 102 -10.71 1.48 2.73
N SER A 103 -9.43 1.69 3.05
CA SER A 103 -8.57 0.60 3.53
C SER A 103 -8.97 0.19 4.95
N SER A 104 -9.63 -0.96 5.10
CA SER A 104 -9.96 -1.54 6.41
C SER A 104 -8.74 -1.86 7.30
N ARG A 105 -7.52 -1.74 6.76
CA ARG A 105 -6.28 -1.93 7.51
C ARG A 105 -5.87 -0.68 8.28
N PHE A 106 -6.34 0.51 7.89
CA PHE A 106 -5.79 1.77 8.38
C PHE A 106 -5.81 1.87 9.91
N GLY A 107 -6.96 1.59 10.54
CA GLY A 107 -7.06 1.59 12.00
C GLY A 107 -6.08 0.63 12.68
N SER A 108 -5.97 -0.60 12.20
CA SER A 108 -5.01 -1.57 12.76
C SER A 108 -3.55 -1.17 12.52
N LEU A 109 -3.25 -0.52 11.39
CA LEU A 109 -1.91 -0.05 11.07
C LEU A 109 -1.44 1.03 12.05
N LEU A 110 -2.33 1.91 12.51
CA LEU A 110 -2.01 2.91 13.54
C LEU A 110 -1.58 2.28 14.87
N CYS A 111 -2.00 1.05 15.15
CA CYS A 111 -1.55 0.29 16.33
C CYS A 111 -0.16 -0.33 16.16
N THR A 112 0.47 -0.18 15.00
CA THR A 112 1.85 -0.63 14.80
C THR A 112 2.83 0.42 15.28
N ASN A 113 3.97 -0.01 15.82
CA ASN A 113 5.08 0.89 16.14
C ASN A 113 5.85 1.34 14.87
N SER A 114 5.15 1.69 13.79
CA SER A 114 5.73 2.06 12.50
C SER A 114 5.06 3.32 11.98
N VAL A 115 5.76 4.09 11.17
CA VAL A 115 5.21 5.30 10.56
C VAL A 115 4.18 4.89 9.51
N ILE A 116 2.97 5.41 9.61
CA ILE A 116 1.95 5.17 8.60
C ILE A 116 2.01 6.28 7.56
N ILE A 117 2.18 5.91 6.30
CA ILE A 117 2.11 6.81 5.15
C ILE A 117 0.74 6.58 4.51
N LYS A 118 -0.19 7.53 4.66
CA LYS A 118 -1.54 7.41 4.12
C LYS A 118 -1.63 8.20 2.82
N VAL A 119 -1.82 7.49 1.72
CA VAL A 119 -2.25 8.11 0.47
C VAL A 119 -3.65 8.68 0.69
N GLN A 120 -3.84 9.94 0.29
CA GLN A 120 -5.02 10.76 0.56
C GLN A 120 -6.29 9.90 0.46
N PRO A 121 -7.10 9.88 1.53
CA PRO A 121 -8.29 9.04 1.54
C PRO A 121 -9.24 9.45 0.43
N GLY A 122 -9.54 8.52 -0.47
CA GLY A 122 -10.64 8.67 -1.43
C GLY A 122 -11.98 8.32 -0.79
N TYR A 123 -11.94 7.70 0.38
CA TYR A 123 -13.11 7.25 1.15
C TYR A 123 -12.96 7.62 2.62
N VAL A 124 -14.07 8.01 3.22
CA VAL A 124 -14.16 8.28 4.66
C VAL A 124 -14.35 6.95 5.40
N ASP A 125 -13.50 6.71 6.41
CA ASP A 125 -13.63 5.61 7.36
C ASP A 125 -14.13 6.16 8.71
N TYR A 126 -14.55 5.29 9.63
CA TYR A 126 -14.98 5.63 10.98
C TYR A 126 -13.95 6.48 11.76
N TYR A 127 -12.65 6.27 11.52
CA TYR A 127 -11.56 6.99 12.18
C TYR A 127 -11.26 8.37 11.58
N PHE A 128 -11.97 8.78 10.52
CA PHE A 128 -11.64 10.01 9.80
C PHE A 128 -11.66 11.25 10.71
N ASN A 129 -12.64 11.34 11.61
CA ASN A 129 -12.76 12.47 12.54
C ASN A 129 -11.81 12.39 13.75
N THR A 130 -11.17 11.24 13.98
CA THR A 130 -10.30 11.01 15.14
C THR A 130 -8.82 10.89 14.74
N THR A 131 -8.52 10.92 13.45
CA THR A 131 -7.15 10.86 12.92
C THR A 131 -6.80 12.18 12.25
N GLN A 132 -5.52 12.55 12.33
CA GLN A 132 -5.04 13.85 11.85
C GLN A 132 -3.71 13.66 11.12
N PRO A 133 -3.56 14.25 9.92
CA PRO A 133 -2.30 14.23 9.19
C PRO A 133 -1.20 14.90 10.02
N TRP A 134 0.04 14.44 9.87
CA TRP A 134 1.24 14.88 10.59
C TRP A 134 1.25 14.64 12.10
N ILE A 135 0.13 14.24 12.69
CA ILE A 135 0.05 13.80 14.09
C ILE A 135 0.03 12.27 14.16
N HIS A 136 -0.86 11.63 13.40
CA HIS A 136 -1.08 10.18 13.46
C HIS A 136 -0.47 9.44 12.27
N TYR A 137 -0.33 10.12 11.13
CA TYR A 137 0.19 9.55 9.89
C TYR A 137 0.80 10.63 9.00
N VAL A 138 1.66 10.24 8.07
CA VAL A 138 2.24 11.11 7.03
C VAL A 138 1.30 11.10 5.82
N PRO A 139 0.72 12.24 5.41
CA PRO A 139 -0.17 12.31 4.26
C PRO A 139 0.60 12.35 2.93
N VAL A 140 0.10 11.62 1.94
CA VAL A 140 0.59 11.63 0.56
C VAL A 140 -0.56 11.96 -0.39
N TYR A 141 -0.31 12.73 -1.44
CA TYR A 141 -1.30 13.09 -2.45
C TYR A 141 -1.84 11.87 -3.19
N SER A 142 -3.08 11.95 -3.66
CA SER A 142 -3.74 10.85 -4.40
C SER A 142 -3.00 10.45 -5.68
N ASN A 143 -2.24 11.38 -6.27
CA ASN A 143 -1.40 11.16 -7.44
C ASN A 143 0.05 10.74 -7.09
N LEU A 144 0.37 10.52 -5.81
CA LEU A 144 1.68 10.08 -5.30
C LEU A 144 2.87 11.01 -5.61
N THR A 145 2.63 12.25 -6.04
CA THR A 145 3.70 13.17 -6.46
C THR A 145 4.61 13.65 -5.32
N ASN A 146 4.17 13.53 -4.06
CA ASN A 146 4.96 13.84 -2.88
C ASN A 146 5.32 12.59 -2.04
N LEU A 147 5.19 11.40 -2.62
CA LEU A 147 5.64 10.15 -2.01
C LEU A 147 7.17 10.01 -2.11
#